data_AF-A0A9E3SYV9-F1
#
_entry.id   AF-A0A9E3SYV9-F1
#
_cell.length_a   1.000
_cell.length_b   1.000
_cell.length_c   1.000
_cell.angle_alpha   90.00
_cell.angle_beta   90.00
_cell.angle_gamma   90.00
#
_symmetry.space_group_name_H-M   'P 1'
#
loop_
_entity.id
_entity.type
_entity.pdbx_description
1 polymer ?
#
loop_
_entity_poly.entity_id
_entity_poly.type
_entity_poly.pdbx_seq_one_letter_code
_entity_poly.pdbx_strand_id
1 'polypeptide(L)'
;MSDMITIQGQVTEDGQLIVQLPPDAPRGTVQVTVKRIRQYTPEEEAAADAEFMAMMNDPATFTGTGLTVAEIMDSPLYGIWANREDVPDSAEYVAEMRRRSRERRMHRED
;
A
#
# COMPACT_ATOMS: atom_id res chain seq x y z
N MET A 1 7.13 2.55 23.54
CA MET A 1 6.62 2.92 22.19
C MET A 1 7.83 3.28 21.37
N SER A 2 8.05 2.63 20.24
CA SER A 2 9.22 2.90 19.40
C SER A 2 8.84 4.02 18.43
N ASP A 3 9.37 5.22 18.64
CA ASP A 3 9.19 6.35 17.72
C ASP A 3 9.95 6.04 16.42
N MET A 4 9.21 5.58 15.41
CA MET A 4 9.75 5.31 14.08
C MET A 4 9.50 6.53 13.19
N ILE A 5 10.56 7.28 12.89
CA ILE A 5 10.51 8.40 11.95
C ILE A 5 11.03 7.91 10.60
N THR A 6 10.24 8.08 9.53
CA THR A 6 10.67 7.80 8.16
C THR A 6 11.10 9.10 7.50
N ILE A 7 12.40 9.22 7.19
CA ILE A 7 12.97 10.39 6.54
C ILE A 7 13.37 10.00 5.12
N GLN A 8 12.90 10.77 4.13
CA GLN A 8 13.37 10.63 2.76
C GLN A 8 14.67 11.42 2.61
N GLY A 9 15.75 10.75 2.24
CA GLY A 9 17.05 11.34 1.99
C GLY A 9 17.59 10.85 0.64
N GLN A 10 18.41 11.66 0.01
CA GLN A 10 19.09 11.29 -1.22
C GLN A 10 20.50 10.81 -0.89
N VAL A 11 20.92 9.71 -1.51
CA VAL A 11 22.32 9.28 -1.48
C VAL A 11 23.02 9.97 -2.64
N THR A 12 24.08 10.71 -2.35
CA THR A 12 24.88 11.42 -3.36
C THR A 12 25.72 10.44 -4.18
N GLU A 13 26.27 10.88 -5.31
CA GLU A 13 27.18 10.08 -6.15
C GLU A 13 28.42 9.60 -5.39
N ASP A 14 28.84 10.35 -4.36
CA ASP A 14 29.95 10.00 -3.48
C ASP A 14 29.58 8.98 -2.38
N GLY A 15 28.35 8.47 -2.39
CA GLY A 15 27.87 7.49 -1.41
C GLY A 15 27.51 8.08 -0.04
N GLN A 16 27.33 9.40 0.06
CA GLN A 16 26.93 10.06 1.31
C GLN A 16 25.40 10.15 1.39
N LEU A 17 24.82 9.72 2.51
CA LEU A 17 23.40 9.89 2.79
C LEU A 17 23.16 11.24 3.48
N ILE A 18 22.55 12.19 2.76
CA ILE A 18 22.13 13.47 3.34
C ILE A 18 20.69 13.33 3.83
N VAL A 19 20.51 13.39 5.14
CA VAL A 19 19.20 13.36 5.80
C VAL A 19 19.06 14.57 6.72
N GLN A 20 17.96 15.31 6.57
CA GLN A 20 17.61 16.37 7.52
C GLN A 20 16.75 15.78 8.62
N LEU A 21 17.29 15.76 9.85
CA LEU A 21 16.56 15.30 11.02
C LEU A 21 15.57 16.40 11.45
N PRO A 22 14.26 16.09 11.55
CA PRO A 22 13.31 17.05 12.10
C PRO A 22 13.65 17.37 13.56
N PRO A 23 13.29 18.57 14.06
CA PRO A 23 13.58 18.99 15.44
C PRO A 23 12.92 18.09 16.50
N ASP A 24 11.90 17.35 16.11
CA ASP A 24 11.15 16.39 16.94
C ASP A 24 11.72 14.96 16.90
N ALA A 25 12.93 14.79 16.34
CA ALA A 25 13.56 13.48 16.29
C ALA A 25 13.95 12.98 17.69
N PRO A 26 13.70 11.69 18.02
CA PRO A 26 14.04 11.14 19.32
C PRO A 26 15.55 11.22 19.54
N ARG A 27 15.95 11.73 20.70
CA ARG A 27 17.35 11.86 21.09
C ARG A 27 17.87 10.51 21.58
N GLY A 28 18.98 10.04 21.03
CA GLY A 28 19.61 8.77 21.43
C GLY A 28 20.21 8.02 20.25
N THR A 29 20.58 6.76 20.48
CA THR A 29 21.06 5.87 19.41
C THR A 29 19.91 5.48 18.50
N VAL A 30 20.01 5.80 17.21
CA VAL A 30 18.99 5.49 16.19
C VAL A 30 19.51 4.44 15.22
N GLN A 31 18.62 3.56 14.76
CA GLN A 31 18.92 2.58 13.71
C GLN A 31 18.45 3.12 12.35
N VAL A 32 19.39 3.33 11.42
CA VAL A 32 19.08 3.78 10.06
C VAL A 32 19.01 2.56 9.13
N THR A 33 17.87 2.36 8.47
CA THR A 33 17.72 1.33 7.44
C THR A 33 17.64 1.98 6.07
N VAL A 34 18.67 1.78 5.26
CA VAL A 34 18.70 2.28 3.87
C VAL A 34 18.00 1.26 2.97
N LYS A 35 16.87 1.64 2.38
CA LYS A 35 16.19 0.85 1.34
C LYS A 35 16.38 1.56 0.01
N ARG A 36 16.87 0.82 -1.00
CA ARG A 36 16.92 1.32 -2.37
C ARG A 36 15.48 1.42 -2.89
N ILE A 37 14.98 2.65 -3.03
CA ILE A 37 13.71 2.90 -3.71
C ILE A 37 14.03 2.95 -5.20
N ARG A 38 13.48 2.02 -5.99
CA ARG A 38 13.46 2.16 -7.45
C ARG A 38 12.36 3.16 -7.77
N GLN A 39 12.74 4.35 -8.25
CA GLN A 39 11.78 5.26 -8.85
C GLN A 39 11.63 4.82 -10.30
N TYR A 40 10.45 4.33 -10.64
CA TYR A 40 10.11 4.05 -12.03
C TYR A 40 9.76 5.38 -12.69
N THR A 41 10.25 5.59 -13.90
CA THR A 41 9.74 6.67 -14.74
C THR A 41 8.30 6.34 -15.16
N PRO A 42 7.45 7.34 -15.48
CA PRO A 42 6.09 7.08 -15.94
C PRO A 42 6.01 6.14 -17.15
N GLU A 43 7.03 6.15 -18.01
CA GLU A 43 7.13 5.24 -19.16
C GLU A 43 7.44 3.79 -18.73
N GLU A 44 8.30 3.60 -17.72
CA GLU A 44 8.58 2.27 -17.16
C GLU A 44 7.39 1.71 -16.38
N GLU A 45 6.64 2.56 -15.67
CA GLU A 45 5.38 2.14 -15.02
C GLU A 45 4.35 1.70 -16.07
N ALA A 46 4.19 2.49 -17.14
CA ALA A 46 3.27 2.13 -18.22
C ALA A 46 3.68 0.84 -18.94
N ALA A 47 4.98 0.61 -19.12
CA ALA A 47 5.50 -0.64 -19.69
C ALA A 47 5.25 -1.84 -18.76
N ALA A 48 5.49 -1.68 -17.46
CA ALA A 48 5.22 -2.72 -16.46
C ALA A 48 3.73 -3.07 -16.37
N ASP A 49 2.85 -2.06 -16.42
CA ASP A 49 1.40 -2.26 -16.45
C ASP A 49 0.96 -2.98 -17.72
N ALA A 50 1.55 -2.64 -18.88
CA ALA A 50 1.27 -3.30 -20.15
C ALA A 50 1.72 -4.78 -20.13
N GLU A 51 2.91 -5.06 -19.60
CA GLU A 51 3.40 -6.44 -19.40
C GLU A 51 2.51 -7.23 -18.45
N PHE A 52 2.09 -6.63 -17.34
CA PHE A 52 1.18 -7.26 -16.38
C PHE A 52 -0.18 -7.57 -17.01
N MET A 53 -0.75 -6.65 -17.79
CA MET A 53 -1.99 -6.86 -18.52
C MET A 53 -1.85 -7.94 -19.59
N ALA A 54 -0.71 -8.03 -20.27
CA ALA A 54 -0.45 -9.11 -21.22
C ALA A 54 -0.39 -10.47 -20.51
N MET A 55 0.22 -10.54 -19.32
CA MET A 55 0.25 -11.76 -18.50
C MET A 55 -1.14 -12.18 -18.00
N MET A 56 -1.99 -11.23 -17.59
CA MET A 56 -3.37 -11.51 -17.15
C MET A 56 -4.28 -11.98 -18.29
N ASN A 57 -4.05 -11.49 -19.51
CA ASN A 57 -4.82 -11.86 -20.70
C ASN A 57 -4.27 -13.10 -21.41
N ASP A 58 -3.13 -13.64 -20.97
CA ASP A 58 -2.61 -14.89 -21.49
C ASP A 58 -3.36 -16.09 -20.87
N PRO A 59 -4.17 -16.82 -21.66
CA PRO A 59 -4.93 -17.96 -21.18
C PRO A 59 -4.06 -19.15 -20.76
N ALA A 60 -2.76 -19.16 -21.09
CA ALA A 60 -1.82 -20.19 -20.63
C ALA A 60 -1.22 -19.87 -19.25
N THR A 61 -0.92 -18.60 -18.99
CA THR A 61 -0.26 -18.15 -17.76
C THR A 61 -1.26 -17.83 -16.64
N PHE A 62 -2.41 -17.27 -17.00
CA PHE A 62 -3.51 -16.97 -16.08
C PHE A 62 -4.62 -18.04 -16.17
N THR A 63 -4.22 -19.30 -16.10
CA THR A 63 -5.12 -20.34 -15.59
C THR A 63 -5.19 -20.13 -14.09
N GLY A 64 -5.96 -19.13 -13.65
CA GLY A 64 -6.26 -18.97 -12.23
C GLY A 64 -6.60 -20.35 -11.67
N THR A 65 -6.23 -20.62 -10.42
CA THR A 65 -6.71 -21.81 -9.68
C THR A 65 -8.20 -21.63 -9.43
N GLY A 66 -8.97 -21.42 -10.49
CA GLY A 66 -10.23 -20.70 -10.58
C GLY A 66 -11.21 -21.40 -9.69
N LEU A 67 -11.21 -20.97 -8.44
CA LEU A 67 -12.09 -21.50 -7.44
C LEU A 67 -13.46 -21.29 -8.02
N THR A 68 -14.16 -22.40 -8.18
CA THR A 68 -15.55 -22.41 -8.58
C THR A 68 -16.32 -21.50 -7.63
N VAL A 69 -17.47 -21.00 -8.07
CA VAL A 69 -18.35 -20.20 -7.20
C VAL A 69 -18.64 -20.92 -5.88
N ALA A 70 -18.73 -22.25 -5.91
CA ALA A 70 -18.88 -23.07 -4.71
C ALA A 70 -17.65 -22.96 -3.78
N GLU A 71 -16.43 -23.13 -4.29
CA GLU A 71 -15.20 -23.02 -3.50
C GLU A 71 -14.97 -21.59 -2.98
N ILE A 72 -15.44 -20.57 -3.69
CA ILE A 72 -15.43 -19.19 -3.20
C ILE A 72 -16.40 -19.03 -2.03
N MET A 73 -17.61 -19.58 -2.11
CA MET A 73 -18.59 -19.50 -1.02
C MET A 73 -18.16 -20.30 0.21
N ASP A 74 -17.45 -21.41 0.02
CA ASP A 74 -16.89 -22.24 1.10
C ASP A 74 -15.57 -21.67 1.66
N SER A 75 -15.05 -20.59 1.08
CA SER A 75 -13.84 -19.94 1.57
C SER A 75 -14.07 -19.28 2.93
N PRO A 76 -13.13 -19.40 3.90
CA PRO A 76 -13.19 -18.67 5.17
C PRO A 76 -13.21 -17.14 5.03
N LEU A 77 -12.86 -16.63 3.84
CA LEU A 77 -12.87 -15.20 3.52
C LEU A 77 -14.24 -14.71 3.06
N TYR A 78 -15.10 -15.60 2.54
CA TYR A 78 -16.44 -15.25 2.12
C TYR A 78 -17.33 -15.05 3.36
N GLY A 79 -18.08 -13.94 3.40
CA GLY A 79 -18.96 -13.64 4.52
C GLY A 79 -18.26 -13.28 5.84
N ILE A 80 -16.94 -12.99 5.84
CA ILE A 80 -16.18 -12.60 7.05
C ILE A 80 -16.78 -11.39 7.80
N TRP A 81 -17.58 -10.59 7.11
CA TRP A 81 -18.28 -9.42 7.66
C TRP A 81 -19.71 -9.73 8.14
N ALA A 82 -20.29 -10.89 7.78
CA ALA A 82 -21.67 -11.22 8.10
C ALA A 82 -21.94 -11.34 9.60
N ASN A 83 -20.91 -11.70 10.38
CA ASN A 83 -20.99 -11.89 11.83
C ASN A 83 -20.34 -10.74 12.62
N ARG A 84 -20.03 -9.61 11.98
CA ARG A 84 -19.42 -8.45 12.65
C ARG A 84 -20.50 -7.54 13.22
N GLU A 85 -20.64 -7.55 14.54
CA GLU A 85 -21.57 -6.68 15.27
C GLU A 85 -21.18 -5.20 15.20
N ASP A 86 -19.89 -4.91 14.96
CA ASP A 86 -19.37 -3.55 14.84
C ASP A 86 -19.60 -2.90 13.47
N VAL A 87 -20.08 -3.68 12.48
CA VAL A 87 -20.40 -3.21 11.13
C VAL A 87 -21.82 -3.66 10.76
N PRO A 88 -22.86 -3.04 11.34
CA PRO A 88 -24.25 -3.45 11.15
C PRO A 88 -24.77 -3.22 9.72
N ASP A 89 -24.24 -2.19 9.03
CA ASP A 89 -24.48 -1.94 7.61
C ASP A 89 -23.13 -1.78 6.90
N SER A 90 -22.81 -2.75 6.05
CA SER A 90 -21.56 -2.76 5.28
C SER A 90 -21.51 -1.65 4.22
N ALA A 91 -22.65 -1.27 3.64
CA ALA A 91 -22.72 -0.19 2.65
C ALA A 91 -22.50 1.17 3.32
N GLU A 92 -23.11 1.39 4.48
CA GLU A 92 -22.91 2.61 5.27
C GLU A 92 -21.46 2.73 5.76
N TYR A 93 -20.88 1.64 6.26
CA TYR A 93 -19.48 1.59 6.70
C TYR A 93 -18.49 1.92 5.58
N VAL A 94 -18.71 1.38 4.38
CA VAL A 94 -17.88 1.71 3.20
C VAL A 94 -18.03 3.18 2.80
N ALA A 95 -19.25 3.73 2.86
CA ALA A 95 -19.49 5.15 2.59
C ALA A 95 -18.76 6.05 3.60
N GLU A 96 -18.79 5.69 4.88
CA GLU A 96 -18.06 6.40 5.94
C GLU A 96 -16.54 6.35 5.73
N MET A 97 -15.98 5.18 5.41
CA MET A 97 -14.56 5.01 5.13
C MET A 97 -14.09 5.88 3.95
N ARG A 98 -14.91 5.96 2.89
CA ARG A 98 -14.66 6.87 1.76
C ARG A 98 -14.70 8.34 2.17
N ARG A 99 -15.63 8.73 3.05
CA ARG A 99 -15.68 10.10 3.60
C ARG A 99 -14.42 10.44 4.39
N ARG A 100 -14.04 9.60 5.37
CA ARG A 100 -12.83 9.78 6.19
C ARG A 100 -11.55 9.81 5.37
N SER A 101 -11.51 9.09 4.24
CA SER A 101 -10.37 9.11 3.32
C SER A 101 -10.27 10.45 2.58
N ARG A 102 -11.40 11.01 2.14
CA ARG A 102 -11.44 12.33 1.48
C ARG A 102 -11.02 13.45 2.42
N GLU A 103 -11.51 13.46 3.66
CA GLU A 103 -11.14 14.44 4.68
C GLU A 103 -9.63 14.42 4.97
N ARG A 104 -9.03 13.23 5.08
CA ARG A 104 -7.58 13.07 5.26
C ARG A 104 -6.74 13.54 4.07
N ARG A 105 -7.29 13.52 2.84
CA ARG A 105 -6.61 14.05 1.66
C ARG A 105 -6.66 15.58 1.64
N MET A 106 -7.80 16.18 1.97
CA MET A 106 -7.92 17.65 2.02
C MET A 106 -7.00 18.27 3.08
N HIS A 107 -6.93 17.68 4.27
CA HIS A 107 -6.05 18.18 5.35
C HIS A 107 -4.55 17.89 5.17
N ARG A 108 -4.15 17.27 4.06
CA ARG A 108 -2.74 17.04 3.71
C ARG A 108 -2.19 18.09 2.75
N GLU A 109 -3.07 18.90 2.16
CA GLU A 109 -2.73 19.92 1.15
C GLU A 109 -2.69 21.35 1.73
N ASP A 110 -2.96 21.51 3.04
CA ASP A 110 -2.75 22.74 3.83
C ASP A 110 -1.47 22.64 4.67
#